data_AF-A0A919XAY3-F1
#
_entry.id   AF-A0A919XAY3-F1
#
_cell.length_a   1.000
_cell.length_b   1.000
_cell.length_c   1.000
_cell.angle_alpha   90.00
_cell.angle_beta   90.00
_cell.angle_gamma   90.00
#
_symmetry.space_group_name_H-M   'P 1'
#
loop_
_entity.id
_entity.type
_entity.pdbx_description
1 polymer ?
#
loop_
_entity_poly.entity_id
_entity_poly.type
_entity_poly.pdbx_seq_one_letter_code
_entity_poly.pdbx_strand_id
1 'polypeptide(L)'
;MEKEQLKLISDLFGNELRKHRMVDRDITQERFAQDTGIGPEHIGEIERGVKLPRIETLLRLRNAGVDINRIFDHIIKELNSRGLDIRKE
;
A
#
# COMPACT_ATOMS: atom_id res chain seq x y z
N MET A 1 -13.88 -1.88 -12.08
CA MET A 1 -12.45 -2.24 -12.18
C MET A 1 -12.32 -3.74 -12.37
N GLU A 2 -11.56 -4.13 -13.37
CA GLU A 2 -11.25 -5.53 -13.65
C GLU A 2 -10.30 -6.11 -12.60
N LYS A 3 -10.32 -7.44 -12.44
CA LYS A 3 -9.50 -8.15 -11.44
C LYS A 3 -8.00 -7.85 -11.60
N GLU A 4 -7.54 -7.69 -12.84
CA GLU A 4 -6.14 -7.38 -13.17
C GLU A 4 -5.77 -5.97 -12.72
N GLN A 5 -6.65 -4.98 -12.91
CA GLN A 5 -6.44 -3.61 -12.45
C GLN A 5 -6.36 -3.56 -10.91
N LEU A 6 -7.27 -4.27 -10.23
CA LEU A 6 -7.26 -4.34 -8.76
C LEU A 6 -5.98 -5.01 -8.25
N LYS A 7 -5.50 -6.05 -8.93
CA LYS A 7 -4.24 -6.71 -8.61
C LYS A 7 -3.05 -5.77 -8.78
N LEU A 8 -2.98 -5.03 -9.89
CA LEU A 8 -1.95 -4.03 -10.13
C LEU A 8 -1.94 -2.96 -9.01
N ILE A 9 -3.10 -2.44 -8.61
CA ILE A 9 -3.22 -1.46 -7.52
C ILE A 9 -2.69 -2.03 -6.20
N SER A 10 -3.07 -3.28 -5.89
CA SER A 10 -2.63 -3.98 -4.68
C SER A 10 -1.11 -4.16 -4.66
N ASP A 11 -0.51 -4.54 -5.78
CA ASP A 11 0.94 -4.72 -5.92
C ASP A 11 1.69 -3.39 -5.80
N LEU A 12 1.20 -2.32 -6.46
CA LEU A 12 1.81 -0.99 -6.37
C LEU A 12 1.74 -0.44 -4.95
N PHE A 13 0.61 -0.58 -4.27
CA PHE A 13 0.45 -0.16 -2.88
C PHE A 13 1.41 -0.92 -1.97
N GLY A 14 1.44 -2.25 -2.09
CA GLY A 14 2.31 -3.12 -1.30
C GLY A 14 3.79 -2.79 -1.46
N ASN A 15 4.22 -2.54 -2.69
CA ASN A 15 5.60 -2.18 -3.01
C ASN A 15 6.02 -0.86 -2.37
N GLU A 16 5.21 0.19 -2.49
CA GLU A 16 5.55 1.49 -1.87
C GLU A 16 5.47 1.43 -0.35
N LEU A 17 4.55 0.65 0.23
CA LEU A 17 4.52 0.43 1.68
C LEU A 17 5.78 -0.29 2.17
N ARG A 18 6.21 -1.34 1.45
CA ARG A 18 7.44 -2.08 1.77
C ARG A 18 8.66 -1.19 1.65
N LYS A 19 8.72 -0.35 0.63
CA LYS A 19 9.80 0.63 0.42
C LYS A 19 9.84 1.64 1.56
N HIS A 20 8.71 2.19 1.97
CA HIS A 20 8.64 3.06 3.14
C HIS A 20 9.19 2.35 4.40
N ARG A 21 8.78 1.10 4.64
CA ARG A 21 9.24 0.34 5.80
C ARG A 21 10.75 0.05 5.76
N MET A 22 11.28 -0.41 4.63
CA MET A 22 12.66 -0.88 4.52
C MET A 22 13.67 0.23 4.21
N VAL A 23 13.31 1.19 3.38
CA VAL A 23 14.23 2.21 2.89
C VAL A 23 14.12 3.48 3.72
N ASP A 24 12.90 3.96 3.98
CA ASP A 24 12.73 5.22 4.71
C ASP A 24 12.88 5.03 6.22
N ARG A 25 12.49 3.86 6.73
CA ARG A 25 12.46 3.57 8.18
C ARG A 25 13.44 2.50 8.66
N ASP A 26 13.92 1.64 7.77
CA ASP A 26 14.81 0.50 8.08
C ASP A 26 14.34 -0.35 9.28
N ILE A 27 13.07 -0.79 9.24
CA ILE A 27 12.48 -1.61 10.31
C ILE A 27 11.92 -2.95 9.78
N THR A 28 11.82 -3.94 10.67
CA THR A 28 11.21 -5.25 10.34
C THR A 28 9.68 -5.16 10.25
N GLN A 29 9.03 -6.20 9.70
CA GLN A 29 7.57 -6.27 9.65
C GLN A 29 6.96 -6.35 11.06
N GLU A 30 7.64 -7.01 12.00
CA GLU A 30 7.22 -7.10 13.41
C GLU A 30 7.26 -5.73 14.09
N ARG A 31 8.33 -4.96 13.85
CA ARG A 31 8.41 -3.60 14.39
C ARG A 31 7.34 -2.70 13.78
N PHE A 32 7.12 -2.79 12.47
CA PHE A 32 6.10 -2.00 11.81
C PHE A 32 4.67 -2.40 12.23
N ALA A 33 4.45 -3.68 12.49
CA ALA A 33 3.21 -4.19 13.07
C ALA A 33 2.92 -3.58 14.45
N GLN A 34 3.94 -3.43 15.30
CA GLN A 34 3.80 -2.77 16.60
C GLN A 34 3.43 -1.29 16.45
N ASP A 35 4.09 -0.56 15.55
CA ASP A 35 3.83 0.87 15.34
C ASP A 35 2.44 1.14 14.75
N THR A 36 1.93 0.22 13.93
CA THR A 36 0.65 0.35 13.23
C THR A 36 -0.53 -0.30 13.96
N GLY A 37 -0.26 -1.20 14.91
CA GLY A 37 -1.27 -2.07 15.51
C GLY A 37 -1.90 -3.04 14.50
N ILE A 38 -1.24 -3.31 13.37
CA ILE A 38 -1.65 -4.29 12.36
C ILE A 38 -0.79 -5.54 12.54
N GLY A 39 -1.38 -6.73 12.52
CA GLY A 39 -0.61 -7.97 12.67
C GLY A 39 0.49 -8.12 11.60
N PRO A 40 1.67 -8.69 11.94
CA PRO A 40 2.80 -8.80 11.01
C PRO A 40 2.48 -9.61 9.75
N GLU A 41 1.64 -10.65 9.88
CA GLU A 41 1.13 -11.42 8.73
C GLU A 41 0.35 -10.51 7.77
N HIS A 42 -0.56 -9.69 8.30
CA HIS A 42 -1.38 -8.79 7.50
C HIS A 42 -0.55 -7.68 6.84
N ILE A 43 0.48 -7.14 7.53
CA ILE A 43 1.48 -6.27 6.92
C ILE A 43 2.15 -6.98 5.74
N GLY A 44 2.59 -8.22 5.93
CA GLY A 44 3.22 -9.02 4.85
C GLY A 44 2.28 -9.30 3.68
N GLU A 45 1.00 -9.58 3.93
CA GLU A 45 -0.01 -9.77 2.88
C GLU A 45 -0.23 -8.49 2.06
N ILE A 46 -0.25 -7.32 2.71
CA ILE A 46 -0.38 -6.03 2.03
C ILE A 46 0.88 -5.75 1.20
N GLU A 47 2.07 -5.91 1.76
CA GLU A 47 3.34 -5.67 1.05
C GLU A 47 3.52 -6.57 -0.18
N ARG A 48 2.96 -7.78 -0.16
CA ARG A 48 2.98 -8.70 -1.31
C ARG A 48 1.81 -8.49 -2.28
N GLY A 49 0.95 -7.50 -2.04
CA GLY A 49 -0.24 -7.23 -2.84
C GLY A 49 -1.27 -8.38 -2.80
N VAL A 50 -1.23 -9.24 -1.79
CA VAL A 50 -2.22 -10.31 -1.57
C VAL A 50 -3.53 -9.73 -1.05
N LYS A 51 -3.44 -8.71 -0.19
CA LYS A 51 -4.59 -7.97 0.32
C LYS A 51 -4.44 -6.48 0.05
N LEU A 52 -5.50 -5.89 -0.50
CA LEU A 52 -5.63 -4.45 -0.55
C LEU A 52 -6.05 -3.93 0.84
N PRO A 53 -5.41 -2.88 1.38
CA PRO A 53 -5.77 -2.33 2.67
C PRO A 53 -7.20 -1.76 2.66
N ARG A 54 -7.94 -2.02 3.74
CA ARG A 54 -9.24 -1.37 3.97
C ARG A 54 -9.03 0.04 4.53
N ILE A 55 -10.09 0.84 4.56
CA ILE A 55 -10.06 2.22 5.11
C ILE A 55 -9.46 2.24 6.52
N GLU A 56 -9.87 1.33 7.40
CA GLU A 56 -9.31 1.23 8.76
C GLU A 56 -7.78 1.01 8.75
N THR A 57 -7.30 0.12 7.87
CA THR A 57 -5.87 -0.15 7.69
C THR A 57 -5.14 1.10 7.22
N LEU A 58 -5.69 1.83 6.25
CA LEU A 58 -5.12 3.10 5.76
C LEU A 58 -5.02 4.14 6.87
N LEU A 59 -6.04 4.26 7.73
CA LEU A 59 -6.01 5.17 8.88
C LEU A 59 -4.93 4.79 9.89
N ARG A 60 -4.77 3.50 10.20
CA ARG A 60 -3.71 3.00 11.08
C ARG A 60 -2.31 3.26 10.51
N LEU A 61 -2.10 2.98 9.23
CA LEU A 61 -0.85 3.26 8.53
C LEU A 61 -0.53 4.77 8.55
N ARG A 62 -1.51 5.62 8.24
CA ARG A 62 -1.34 7.08 8.30
C ARG A 62 -0.98 7.55 9.70
N ASN A 63 -1.66 7.04 10.72
CA ASN A 63 -1.38 7.37 12.12
C ASN A 63 0.03 6.91 12.56
N ALA A 64 0.54 5.83 11.96
CA ALA A 64 1.91 5.34 12.18
C ALA A 64 2.99 6.09 11.36
N GLY A 65 2.61 7.18 10.69
CA GLY A 65 3.54 8.07 9.97
C GLY A 65 3.74 7.73 8.49
N VAL A 66 2.94 6.83 7.91
CA VAL A 66 3.01 6.56 6.47
C VAL A 66 2.34 7.69 5.69
N ASP A 67 3.05 8.24 4.70
CA ASP A 67 2.47 9.20 3.75
C ASP A 67 1.62 8.48 2.70
N ILE A 68 0.36 8.23 3.06
CA ILE A 68 -0.61 7.54 2.19
C ILE A 68 -0.86 8.32 0.90
N ASN A 69 -0.82 9.65 0.92
CA ASN A 69 -1.07 10.46 -0.27
C ASN A 69 0.03 10.25 -1.31
N ARG A 70 1.31 10.21 -0.87
CA ARG A 70 2.42 9.90 -1.76
C ARG A 70 2.29 8.53 -2.44
N ILE A 71 1.79 7.52 -1.71
CA ILE A 71 1.53 6.19 -2.28
C ILE A 71 0.42 6.27 -3.33
N PHE A 72 -0.68 6.97 -3.04
CA PHE A 72 -1.78 7.17 -3.98
C PHE A 72 -1.34 7.93 -5.24
N ASP A 73 -0.57 9.00 -5.09
CA ASP A 73 -0.05 9.76 -6.22
C ASP A 73 0.82 8.89 -7.14
N HIS A 74 1.65 8.02 -6.55
CA HIS A 74 2.44 7.06 -7.31
C HIS A 74 1.55 6.06 -8.07
N ILE A 75 0.55 5.47 -7.40
CA ILE A 75 -0.39 4.55 -8.04
C ILE A 75 -1.13 5.22 -9.20
N ILE A 76 -1.66 6.43 -8.99
CA ILE A 76 -2.38 7.20 -10.02
C ILE A 76 -1.47 7.47 -11.22
N LYS A 77 -0.21 7.86 -10.97
CA LYS A 77 0.78 8.07 -12.03
C LYS A 77 1.04 6.80 -12.84
N GLU A 78 1.23 5.67 -12.17
CA GLU A 78 1.47 4.38 -12.83
C GLU A 78 0.28 3.92 -13.66
N LEU A 79 -0.94 4.04 -13.13
CA LEU A 79 -2.17 3.71 -13.86
C LEU A 79 -2.33 4.57 -15.12
N ASN A 80 -2.13 5.89 -15.00
CA ASN A 80 -2.20 6.82 -16.12
C ASN A 80 -1.17 6.48 -17.22
N SER A 81 0.05 6.11 -16.84
CA SER A 81 1.09 5.71 -17.80
C SER A 81 0.75 4.45 -18.60
N ARG A 82 -0.16 3.62 -18.06
CA ARG A 82 -0.69 2.39 -18.70
C ARG A 82 -2.00 2.62 -19.42
N GLY A 83 -2.47 3.87 -19.52
CA GLY A 83 -3.76 4.21 -20.12
C GLY A 83 -4.98 3.79 -19.30
N LEU A 84 -4.79 3.47 -18.01
CA LEU A 84 -5.85 3.06 -17.09
C LEU A 84 -6.33 4.30 -16.32
N ASP A 85 -7.53 4.81 -16.63
CA ASP A 85 -8.14 5.93 -15.89
C ASP A 85 -9.19 5.40 -14.89
N ILE A 86 -8.91 5.53 -13.59
CA ILE A 86 -9.80 5.08 -12.52
C ILE A 86 -11.14 5.84 -12.46
N ARG A 87 -11.25 6.97 -13.18
CA ARG A 87 -12.47 7.79 -13.23
C ARG A 87 -13.40 7.41 -14.38
N LYS A 88 -12.93 6.60 -15.33
CA LYS A 88 -13.73 6.14 -16.46
C LYS A 88 -14.34 4.80 -16.08
N GLU A 89 -15.66 4.76 -16.02
CA GLU A 89 -16.45 3.53 -15.84
C GLU A 89 -16.23 2.55 -16.99
#